data_AF-A0A0C2CHI8-F1
#
_entry.id   AF-A0A0C2CHI8-F1
#
_cell.length_a   1.000
_cell.length_b   1.000
_cell.length_c   1.000
_cell.angle_alpha   90.00
_cell.angle_beta   90.00
_cell.angle_gamma   90.00
#
_symmetry.space_group_name_H-M   'P 1'
#
loop_
_entity.id
_entity.type
_entity.pdbx_description
1 polymer ?
#
loop_
_entity_poly.entity_id
_entity_poly.type
_entity_poly.pdbx_seq_one_letter_code
_entity_poly.pdbx_strand_id
1 'polypeptide(L)'
;NDVLKSSEGLDISSEAKDDVVLTLNHGYFNKKVKVDLSKMVLRSDPKQETEHVQKNVDEDRKSVINACIVRIMKTRKRISHSQLMTEVLQQLSARFKPSVEMVKRCIGQLIEKEYMRRDDAAREMYEYMA
;
A
#
# COMPACT_ATOMS: atom_id res chain seq x y z
N ASN A 1 11.60 -31.54 10.71
CA ASN A 1 11.92 -30.66 11.86
C ASN A 1 12.82 -31.46 12.78
N ASP A 2 14.08 -31.66 12.42
CA ASP A 2 14.86 -32.74 13.06
C ASP A 2 15.96 -32.20 13.98
N VAL A 3 16.22 -30.88 13.96
CA VAL A 3 17.26 -30.25 14.79
C VAL A 3 16.74 -29.95 16.21
N LEU A 4 15.43 -29.70 16.35
CA LEU A 4 14.77 -29.42 17.62
C LEU A 4 13.73 -30.50 17.90
N LYS A 5 13.62 -30.91 19.16
CA LYS A 5 12.55 -31.78 19.68
C LYS A 5 11.61 -30.94 20.53
N SER A 6 10.31 -31.07 20.31
CA SER A 6 9.25 -30.49 21.14
C SER A 6 8.46 -31.60 21.84
N SER A 7 7.85 -31.25 22.96
CA SER A 7 6.99 -32.16 23.74
C SER A 7 5.68 -32.49 23.03
N GLU A 8 5.15 -31.58 22.21
CA GLU A 8 4.01 -31.80 21.32
C GLU A 8 4.41 -31.65 19.84
N GLY A 9 3.63 -32.22 18.93
CA GLY A 9 3.87 -32.11 17.49
C GLY A 9 3.87 -30.65 17.04
N LEU A 10 5.06 -30.12 16.73
CA LEU A 10 5.22 -28.80 16.13
C LEU A 10 4.77 -28.87 14.67
N ASP A 11 3.48 -28.63 14.44
CA ASP A 11 3.03 -28.17 13.13
C ASP A 11 3.42 -26.70 13.00
N ILE A 12 4.43 -26.43 12.17
CA ILE A 12 5.01 -25.10 11.90
C ILE A 12 3.96 -24.12 11.36
N SER A 13 2.77 -24.62 10.96
CA SER A 13 1.65 -23.83 10.48
C SER A 13 0.73 -23.30 11.59
N SER A 14 0.86 -23.79 12.83
CA SER A 14 0.04 -23.36 13.97
C SER A 14 0.83 -22.43 14.89
N GLU A 15 0.20 -21.33 15.32
CA GLU A 15 0.75 -20.40 16.31
C GLU A 15 1.28 -21.18 17.52
N ALA A 16 2.57 -21.01 17.82
CA ALA A 16 3.18 -21.66 18.96
C ALA A 16 2.53 -21.11 20.23
N LYS A 17 1.92 -22.01 21.03
CA LYS A 17 1.44 -21.67 22.37
C LYS A 17 2.63 -21.26 23.24
N ASP A 18 2.44 -20.27 24.12
CA ASP A 18 3.51 -19.70 24.97
C ASP A 18 4.16 -20.71 25.94
N ASP A 19 3.55 -21.89 26.13
CA ASP A 19 3.99 -22.93 27.08
C ASP A 19 4.81 -24.07 26.42
N VAL A 20 5.25 -23.89 25.17
CA VAL A 20 6.01 -24.94 24.45
C VAL A 20 7.49 -24.90 24.84
N VAL A 21 7.95 -25.94 25.54
CA VAL A 21 9.37 -26.15 25.85
C VAL A 21 10.08 -26.80 24.65
N LEU A 22 11.05 -26.09 24.09
CA LEU A 22 11.91 -26.59 23.01
C LEU A 22 13.19 -27.18 23.60
N THR A 23 13.54 -28.40 23.17
CA THR A 23 14.78 -29.08 23.58
C THR A 23 15.63 -29.42 22.36
N LEU A 24 16.96 -29.41 22.53
CA LEU A 24 17.89 -29.78 21.46
C LEU A 24 17.76 -31.26 21.09
N ASN A 25 17.67 -31.58 19.79
CA ASN A 25 17.69 -32.98 19.36
C ASN A 25 19.11 -33.53 19.29
N HIS A 26 19.54 -34.19 20.36
CA HIS A 26 20.84 -34.87 20.41
C HIS A 26 20.95 -36.10 19.49
N GLY A 27 19.84 -36.60 18.95
CA GLY A 27 19.81 -37.71 17.97
C GLY A 27 19.81 -37.25 16.51
N TYR A 28 20.10 -35.97 16.26
CA TYR A 28 20.10 -35.42 14.91
C TYR A 28 21.21 -36.04 14.05
N PHE A 29 20.82 -36.56 12.88
CA PHE A 29 21.74 -37.12 11.90
C PHE A 29 21.47 -36.49 10.53
N ASN A 30 22.52 -35.90 9.92
CA ASN A 30 22.44 -35.35 8.57
C ASN A 30 23.55 -35.93 7.70
N LYS A 31 23.20 -36.38 6.49
CA LYS A 31 24.15 -36.91 5.50
C LYS A 31 25.08 -35.82 4.94
N LYS A 32 24.69 -34.54 5.00
CA LYS A 32 25.51 -33.40 4.59
C LYS A 32 26.11 -32.73 5.83
N VAL A 33 27.40 -32.39 5.76
CA VAL A 33 28.12 -31.65 6.82
C VAL A 33 27.51 -30.25 7.03
N LYS A 34 26.99 -29.64 5.96
CA LYS A 34 26.34 -28.32 6.01
C LYS A 34 24.82 -28.49 6.08
N VAL A 35 24.23 -28.01 7.18
CA VAL A 35 22.79 -27.88 7.36
C VAL A 35 22.36 -26.48 6.94
N ASP A 36 21.45 -26.38 5.96
CA ASP A 36 20.86 -25.10 5.56
C ASP A 36 19.60 -24.82 6.39
N LEU A 37 19.76 -23.99 7.42
CA LEU A 37 18.70 -23.57 8.33
C LEU A 37 17.92 -22.35 7.80
N SER A 38 18.33 -21.76 6.68
CA SER A 38 17.72 -20.54 6.12
C SER A 38 16.26 -20.74 5.70
N LYS A 39 15.86 -22.00 5.44
CA LYS A 39 14.48 -22.37 5.10
C LYS A 39 13.55 -22.46 6.32
N MET A 40 14.12 -22.45 7.53
CA MET A 40 13.42 -22.58 8.81
C MET A 40 13.07 -21.22 9.42
N VAL A 41 13.79 -20.16 9.02
CA VAL A 41 13.33 -18.78 9.23
C VAL A 41 12.08 -18.63 8.38
N LEU A 42 10.95 -18.44 9.06
CA LEU A 42 9.64 -18.19 8.50
C LEU A 42 9.80 -17.37 7.21
N ARG A 43 9.25 -17.90 6.12
CA ARG A 43 8.72 -16.96 5.12
C ARG A 43 7.68 -16.16 5.90
N SER A 44 7.94 -14.87 6.12
CA SER A 44 6.86 -13.91 6.28
C SER A 44 5.79 -14.31 5.27
N ASP A 45 4.57 -14.51 5.73
CA ASP A 45 3.50 -15.04 4.89
C ASP A 45 3.47 -14.18 3.62
N PRO A 46 3.83 -14.71 2.43
CA PRO A 46 4.12 -13.87 1.25
C PRO A 46 2.91 -13.01 0.86
N LYS A 47 1.71 -13.39 1.33
CA LYS A 47 0.48 -12.62 1.23
C LYS A 47 0.52 -11.31 2.03
N GLN A 48 0.95 -11.32 3.29
CA GLN A 48 1.03 -10.10 4.10
C GLN A 48 2.04 -9.09 3.55
N GLU A 49 3.19 -9.56 3.07
CA GLU A 49 4.23 -8.69 2.52
C GLU A 49 3.76 -8.07 1.19
N THR A 50 3.10 -8.84 0.34
CA THR A 50 2.52 -8.35 -0.92
C THR A 50 1.41 -7.31 -0.67
N GLU A 51 0.55 -7.53 0.32
CA GLU A 51 -0.50 -6.56 0.69
C GLU A 51 0.08 -5.25 1.21
N HIS A 52 1.14 -5.30 2.02
CA HIS A 52 1.80 -4.10 2.53
C HIS A 52 2.45 -3.30 1.39
N VAL A 53 3.13 -3.98 0.46
CA VAL A 53 3.71 -3.35 -0.72
C VAL A 53 2.63 -2.70 -1.59
N GLN A 54 1.50 -3.39 -1.81
CA GLN A 54 0.40 -2.85 -2.62
C GLN A 54 -0.22 -1.59 -2.00
N LYS A 55 -0.41 -1.57 -0.67
CA LYS A 55 -0.91 -0.38 0.05
C LYS A 55 0.02 0.81 -0.13
N ASN A 56 1.33 0.61 0.00
CA ASN A 56 2.31 1.68 -0.18
C ASN A 56 2.26 2.26 -1.59
N VAL A 57 2.14 1.40 -2.61
CA VAL A 57 2.00 1.83 -4.01
C VAL A 57 0.73 2.66 -4.23
N ASP A 58 -0.38 2.30 -3.59
CA ASP A 58 -1.63 3.04 -3.75
C ASP A 58 -1.59 4.40 -3.04
N GLU A 59 -0.89 4.53 -1.91
CA GLU A 59 -0.63 5.83 -1.27
C GLU A 59 0.28 6.73 -2.13
N ASP A 60 1.30 6.17 -2.78
CA ASP A 60 2.14 6.91 -3.72
C ASP A 60 1.33 7.42 -4.91
N ARG A 61 0.43 6.60 -5.46
CA ARG A 61 -0.47 7.00 -6.55
C ARG A 61 -1.39 8.15 -6.13
N LYS A 62 -1.96 8.09 -4.92
CA LYS A 62 -2.78 9.19 -4.37
C LYS A 62 -1.97 10.47 -4.24
N SER A 63 -0.74 10.38 -3.76
CA SER A 63 0.16 11.53 -3.61
C SER A 63 0.48 12.19 -4.96
N VAL A 64 0.74 11.39 -6.00
CA VAL A 64 0.98 11.88 -7.36
C VAL A 64 -0.28 12.52 -7.96
N ILE A 65 -1.47 11.95 -7.73
CA ILE A 65 -2.75 12.53 -8.18
C ILE A 65 -2.97 13.89 -7.52
N ASN A 66 -2.80 13.98 -6.19
CA ASN A 66 -2.96 15.22 -5.45
C ASN A 66 -2.03 16.32 -5.98
N ALA A 67 -0.75 15.99 -6.18
CA ALA A 67 0.23 16.93 -6.74
C ALA A 67 -0.15 17.38 -8.17
N CYS A 68 -0.66 16.47 -9.00
CA CYS A 68 -1.12 16.79 -10.34
C CYS A 68 -2.32 17.75 -10.33
N ILE A 69 -3.32 17.49 -9.47
CA ILE A 69 -4.49 18.35 -9.32
C ILE A 69 -4.06 19.76 -8.88
N VAL A 70 -3.24 19.87 -7.83
CA VAL A 70 -2.75 21.16 -7.32
C VAL A 70 -1.97 21.92 -8.40
N ARG A 71 -1.13 21.24 -9.20
CA ARG A 71 -0.39 21.87 -10.30
C ARG A 71 -1.32 22.46 -11.37
N ILE A 72 -2.36 21.73 -11.77
CA ILE A 72 -3.36 22.21 -12.73
C ILE A 72 -4.12 23.40 -12.15
N MET A 73 -4.64 23.26 -10.94
CA MET A 73 -5.42 24.29 -10.24
C MET A 73 -4.61 25.58 -10.03
N LYS A 74 -3.34 25.47 -9.63
CA LYS A 74 -2.46 26.63 -9.42
C LYS A 74 -2.26 27.46 -10.69
N THR A 75 -2.23 26.80 -11.86
CA THR A 75 -2.02 27.44 -13.16
C THR A 75 -3.31 28.06 -13.69
N ARG A 76 -4.44 27.34 -13.61
CA ARG A 76 -5.73 27.77 -14.18
C ARG A 76 -6.52 28.71 -13.25
N LYS A 77 -6.30 28.64 -11.94
CA LYS A 77 -7.01 29.33 -10.84
C LYS A 77 -8.51 29.01 -10.71
N ARG A 78 -9.22 28.83 -11.83
CA ARG A 78 -10.60 28.34 -11.91
C ARG A 78 -10.74 27.32 -13.03
N ILE A 79 -11.46 26.23 -12.78
CA ILE A 79 -11.68 25.15 -13.76
C ILE A 79 -12.98 24.40 -13.47
N SER A 80 -13.63 23.88 -14.51
CA SER A 80 -14.79 23.01 -14.35
C SER A 80 -14.40 21.58 -13.97
N HIS A 81 -15.31 20.85 -13.32
CA HIS A 81 -15.08 19.47 -12.91
C HIS A 81 -14.71 18.57 -14.09
N SER A 82 -15.46 18.64 -15.19
CA SER A 82 -15.21 17.85 -16.39
C SER A 82 -13.81 18.11 -16.99
N GLN A 83 -13.40 19.38 -17.05
CA GLN A 83 -12.07 19.76 -17.55
C GLN A 83 -10.96 19.29 -16.62
N LEU A 84 -11.11 19.48 -15.31
CA LEU A 84 -10.12 19.02 -14.32
C LEU A 84 -9.93 17.51 -14.41
N MET A 85 -11.02 16.74 -14.49
CA MET A 85 -10.96 15.28 -14.65
C MET A 85 -10.20 14.88 -15.91
N THR A 86 -10.51 15.51 -17.04
CA THR A 86 -9.86 15.21 -18.33
C THR A 86 -8.36 15.53 -18.29
N GLU A 87 -7.97 16.70 -17.78
CA GLU A 87 -6.57 17.10 -17.70
C GLU A 87 -5.77 16.19 -16.76
N VAL A 88 -6.32 15.81 -15.61
CA VAL A 88 -5.66 14.89 -14.66
C VAL A 88 -5.43 13.53 -15.30
N LEU A 89 -6.45 12.96 -15.96
CA LEU A 89 -6.32 11.67 -16.64
C LEU A 89 -5.27 11.73 -17.76
N GLN A 90 -5.27 12.81 -18.55
CA GLN A 90 -4.32 12.98 -19.65
C GLN A 90 -2.89 13.10 -19.14
N GLN A 91 -2.63 13.88 -18.09
CA GLN A 91 -1.28 14.09 -17.57
C GLN A 91 -0.72 12.88 -16.83
N LEU A 92 -1.58 12.09 -16.18
CA LEU A 92 -1.17 10.88 -15.47
C LEU A 92 -1.02 9.66 -16.38
N SER A 93 -1.65 9.68 -17.57
CA SER A 93 -1.64 8.57 -18.52
C SER A 93 -0.23 8.06 -18.89
N ALA A 94 0.78 8.93 -18.85
CA ALA A 94 2.18 8.58 -19.11
C ALA A 94 2.84 7.73 -18.00
N ARG A 95 2.26 7.68 -16.79
CA ARG A 95 2.80 6.96 -15.63
C ARG A 95 1.90 5.81 -15.23
N PHE A 96 0.60 6.05 -15.12
CA PHE A 96 -0.40 5.03 -14.78
C PHE A 96 -1.80 5.49 -15.19
N LYS A 97 -2.76 4.56 -15.18
CA LYS A 97 -4.18 4.87 -15.44
C LYS A 97 -4.93 4.97 -14.09
N PRO A 98 -5.10 6.16 -13.51
CA PRO A 98 -5.89 6.32 -12.29
C PRO A 98 -7.36 5.98 -12.51
N SER A 99 -8.01 5.39 -11.51
CA SER A 99 -9.47 5.25 -11.49
C SER A 99 -10.14 6.60 -11.27
N VAL A 100 -11.27 6.82 -11.94
CA VAL A 100 -12.13 8.00 -11.78
C VAL A 100 -12.52 8.21 -10.32
N GLU A 101 -12.79 7.12 -9.59
CA GLU A 101 -13.16 7.18 -8.18
C GLU A 101 -12.02 7.72 -7.30
N MET A 102 -10.78 7.32 -7.60
CA MET A 102 -9.60 7.77 -6.84
C MET A 102 -9.37 9.26 -7.03
N VAL A 103 -9.52 9.77 -8.26
CA VAL A 103 -9.41 11.20 -8.55
C VAL A 103 -10.50 11.99 -7.82
N LYS A 104 -11.75 11.50 -7.80
CA LYS A 104 -12.85 12.14 -7.07
C LYS A 104 -12.59 12.21 -5.56
N ARG A 105 -12.06 11.13 -4.96
CA ARG A 105 -11.66 11.11 -3.54
C ARG A 105 -10.56 12.13 -3.25
N CYS A 106 -9.52 12.19 -4.11
CA CYS A 106 -8.45 13.18 -4.01
C CYS A 106 -8.96 14.63 -4.09
N ILE A 107 -9.90 14.93 -4.99
CA ILE A 107 -10.53 16.26 -5.07
C ILE A 107 -11.24 16.60 -3.76
N GLY A 108 -11.99 15.66 -3.17
CA GLY A 108 -12.64 15.85 -1.86
C GLY A 108 -11.64 16.18 -0.76
N GLN A 109 -10.57 15.40 -0.64
CA GLN A 109 -9.51 15.63 0.34
C GLN A 109 -8.81 16.99 0.17
N LEU A 110 -8.63 17.45 -1.07
CA LEU A 110 -8.01 18.75 -1.34
C LEU A 110 -8.95 19.93 -1.01
N ILE A 111 -10.27 19.71 -1.05
CA ILE A 111 -11.25 20.69 -0.57
C ILE A 111 -11.23 20.73 0.97
N GLU A 112 -11.21 19.57 1.63
CA GLU A 112 -11.12 19.47 3.10
C GLU A 112 -9.84 20.11 3.65
N LYS A 113 -8.74 20.02 2.91
CA LYS A 113 -7.45 20.66 3.25
C LYS A 113 -7.34 22.12 2.79
N GLU A 114 -8.43 22.72 2.32
CA GLU A 114 -8.50 24.12 1.91
C GLU A 114 -7.54 24.51 0.76
N TYR A 115 -7.12 23.57 -0.08
CA TYR A 115 -6.32 23.89 -1.29
C TYR A 115 -7.20 24.46 -2.41
N MET A 116 -8.48 24.09 -2.44
CA MET A 116 -9.46 24.58 -3.40
C MET A 116 -10.86 24.55 -2.81
N ARG A 117 -11.76 25.36 -3.34
CA ARG A 117 -13.19 25.38 -2.98
C ARG A 117 -14.08 25.16 -4.19
N ARG A 118 -15.32 24.76 -3.93
CA ARG A 118 -16.40 24.84 -4.91
C ARG A 118 -16.94 26.26 -4.94
N ASP A 119 -17.31 26.73 -6.13
CA ASP A 119 -18.03 27.98 -6.27
C ASP A 119 -19.47 27.81 -5.75
N ASP A 120 -19.96 28.78 -4.97
CA ASP A 120 -21.30 28.77 -4.40
C ASP A 120 -22.39 28.94 -5.48
N ALA A 121 -22.07 29.66 -6.55
CA ALA A 121 -22.99 29.88 -7.67
C ALA A 121 -22.98 28.71 -8.67
N ALA A 122 -21.83 28.05 -8.83
CA ALA A 122 -21.63 26.99 -9.81
C ALA A 122 -20.95 25.76 -9.17
N ARG A 123 -21.75 24.78 -8.74
CA ARG A 123 -21.26 23.55 -8.08
C ARG A 123 -20.26 22.73 -8.92
N GLU A 124 -20.26 22.92 -10.24
CA GLU A 124 -19.35 22.26 -11.19
C GLU A 124 -18.02 23.00 -11.36
N MET A 125 -17.82 24.15 -10.69
CA MET A 125 -16.60 24.95 -10.78
C MET A 125 -15.78 24.85 -9.49
N TYR A 126 -14.46 24.74 -9.68
CA TYR A 126 -13.49 24.79 -8.60
C TYR A 126 -12.64 26.05 -8.69
N GLU A 127 -12.29 26.61 -7.54
CA GLU A 127 -11.40 27.76 -7.39
C GLU A 127 -10.23 27.40 -6.45
N TYR A 128 -9.02 27.78 -6.84
CA TYR A 128 -7.80 27.55 -6.06
C TYR A 128 -7.69 28.58 -4.93
N MET A 129 -7.39 28.14 -3.71
CA MET A 129 -7.39 29.01 -2.51
C MET A 129 -6.00 29.39 -1.97
N ALA A 130 -4.92 28.85 -2.54
CA ALA A 130 -3.54 29.14 -2.11
C ALA A 130 -2.78 30.11 -3.04
#